data_AF-A0A1X7PK92-F1
#
_entry.id   AF-A0A1X7PK92-F1
#
_cell.length_a   1.000
_cell.length_b   1.000
_cell.length_c   1.000
_cell.angle_alpha   90.00
_cell.angle_beta   90.00
_cell.angle_gamma   90.00
#
_symmetry.space_group_name_H-M   'P 1'
#
loop_
_entity.id
_entity.type
_entity.pdbx_description
1 polymer ?
#
loop_
_entity_poly.entity_id
_entity_poly.type
_entity_poly.pdbx_seq_one_letter_code
_entity_poly.pdbx_strand_id
1 'polypeptide(L)'
;MQIEALIKGLPDRSVASLIKTRANVLPKLDGGGDEGALLALRDAIDAELMGRADLPMDGWSSGRQGEPRFFMRDGVKIAVVIRSETHGATKGAYHIEVLGEVLRDRPRNVDVARDLVEAALARRKIGQDA
;
A
#
# COMPACT_ATOMS: atom_id res chain seq x y z
N MET A 1 -15.76 -13.82 -2.17
CA MET A 1 -17.04 -13.29 -2.72
C MET A 1 -17.26 -11.78 -2.46
N GLN A 2 -16.96 -11.23 -1.27
CA GLN A 2 -17.16 -9.77 -1.02
C GLN A 2 -16.11 -8.85 -1.70
N ILE A 3 -14.84 -9.27 -1.74
CA ILE A 3 -13.72 -8.49 -2.30
C ILE A 3 -13.91 -8.17 -3.80
N GLU A 4 -14.27 -9.16 -4.61
CA GLU A 4 -14.54 -8.94 -6.04
C GLU A 4 -15.74 -8.02 -6.29
N ALA A 5 -16.76 -8.07 -5.43
CA ALA A 5 -17.93 -7.20 -5.57
C ALA A 5 -17.55 -5.73 -5.33
N LEU A 6 -16.62 -5.46 -4.39
CA LEU A 6 -16.10 -4.12 -4.14
C LEU A 6 -15.37 -3.57 -5.37
N ILE A 7 -14.49 -4.35 -6.00
CA ILE A 7 -13.79 -3.92 -7.22
C ILE A 7 -14.75 -3.80 -8.40
N LYS A 8 -15.67 -4.75 -8.60
CA LYS A 8 -16.68 -4.69 -9.67
C LYS A 8 -17.63 -3.49 -9.53
N GLY A 9 -17.84 -3.00 -8.31
CA GLY A 9 -18.63 -1.80 -8.03
C GLY A 9 -17.90 -0.48 -8.30
N LEU A 10 -16.59 -0.49 -8.57
CA LEU A 10 -15.85 0.74 -8.88
C LEU A 10 -16.17 1.21 -10.32
N PRO A 11 -16.45 2.53 -10.50
CA PRO A 11 -16.80 3.08 -11.82
C PRO A 11 -15.63 3.04 -12.81
N ASP A 12 -14.38 3.11 -12.32
CA ASP A 12 -13.18 2.94 -13.12
C ASP A 12 -12.19 2.00 -12.41
N ARG A 13 -11.85 0.91 -13.09
CA ARG A 13 -10.91 -0.13 -12.65
C ARG A 13 -9.56 -0.04 -13.36
N SER A 14 -9.25 1.08 -14.01
CA SER A 14 -7.92 1.38 -14.53
C SER A 14 -6.89 1.36 -13.39
N VAL A 15 -5.64 0.97 -13.70
CA VAL A 15 -4.56 0.94 -12.70
C VAL A 15 -4.39 2.31 -12.03
N ALA A 16 -4.46 3.39 -12.80
CA ALA A 16 -4.38 4.75 -12.28
C ALA A 16 -5.50 5.08 -11.29
N SER A 17 -6.75 4.71 -11.61
CA SER A 17 -7.90 4.90 -10.71
C SER A 17 -7.76 4.09 -9.42
N LEU A 18 -7.32 2.84 -9.52
CA LEU A 18 -7.11 1.97 -8.36
C LEU A 18 -6.02 2.52 -7.44
N ILE A 19 -4.88 2.95 -7.98
CA ILE A 19 -3.80 3.57 -7.20
C ILE A 19 -4.29 4.83 -6.49
N LYS A 20 -5.00 5.72 -7.22
CA LYS A 20 -5.57 6.93 -6.65
C LYS A 20 -6.57 6.61 -5.54
N THR A 21 -7.43 5.61 -5.74
CA THR A 21 -8.40 5.19 -4.73
C THR A 21 -7.70 4.65 -3.51
N ARG A 22 -6.70 3.78 -3.69
CA ARG A 22 -5.90 3.20 -2.60
C ARG A 22 -5.17 4.24 -1.77
N ALA A 23 -4.56 5.24 -2.41
CA ALA A 23 -3.89 6.34 -1.72
C ALA A 23 -4.86 7.18 -0.87
N ASN A 24 -6.12 7.30 -1.32
CA ASN A 24 -7.17 8.05 -0.61
C ASN A 24 -7.88 7.26 0.50
N VAL A 25 -7.69 5.94 0.60
CA VAL A 25 -8.25 5.15 1.71
C VAL A 25 -7.58 5.54 3.04
N LEU A 26 -6.25 5.72 3.04
CA LEU A 26 -5.50 5.95 4.28
C LEU A 26 -5.95 7.22 5.03
N PRO A 27 -6.08 8.40 4.40
CA PRO A 27 -6.58 9.59 5.11
C PRO A 27 -8.02 9.46 5.64
N LYS A 28 -8.83 8.58 5.04
CA LYS A 28 -10.22 8.35 5.47
C LYS A 28 -10.31 7.45 6.70
N LEU A 29 -9.36 6.51 6.85
CA LEU A 29 -9.22 5.72 8.07
C LEU A 29 -8.89 6.62 9.27
N ASP A 30 -7.98 7.58 9.08
CA ASP A 30 -7.62 8.56 10.12
C ASP A 30 -8.77 9.54 10.46
N GLY A 31 -9.71 9.75 9.52
CA GLY A 31 -10.80 10.72 9.62
C GLY A 31 -12.13 10.19 10.18
N GLY A 32 -12.18 8.94 10.67
CA GLY A 32 -13.38 8.36 11.28
C GLY A 32 -14.41 7.80 10.29
N GLY A 33 -13.98 7.38 9.09
CA GLY A 33 -14.84 6.58 8.21
C GLY A 33 -15.13 5.19 8.77
N ASP A 34 -16.01 4.43 8.10
CA ASP A 34 -16.23 3.01 8.41
C ASP A 34 -14.93 2.23 8.14
N GLU A 35 -14.18 2.00 9.21
CA GLU A 35 -12.86 1.38 9.20
C GLU A 35 -12.91 -0.01 8.55
N GLY A 36 -13.92 -0.82 8.88
CA GLY A 36 -14.07 -2.16 8.32
C GLY A 36 -14.28 -2.15 6.80
N ALA A 37 -15.15 -1.26 6.32
CA ALA A 37 -15.40 -1.10 4.89
C ALA A 37 -14.17 -0.55 4.13
N LEU A 38 -13.45 0.40 4.74
CA LEU A 38 -12.25 1.00 4.16
C LEU A 38 -11.07 0.01 4.11
N LEU A 39 -10.87 -0.80 5.15
CA LEU A 39 -9.86 -1.87 5.15
C LEU A 39 -10.21 -2.96 4.14
N ALA A 40 -11.48 -3.35 4.01
CA ALA A 40 -11.91 -4.31 2.99
C ALA A 40 -11.66 -3.78 1.57
N LEU A 41 -11.96 -2.51 1.31
CA LEU A 41 -11.68 -1.85 0.03
C LEU A 41 -10.17 -1.76 -0.25
N ARG A 42 -9.38 -1.40 0.77
CA ARG A 42 -7.91 -1.37 0.71
C ARG A 42 -7.35 -2.70 0.23
N ASP A 43 -7.75 -3.78 0.89
CA ASP A 43 -7.24 -5.12 0.63
C ASP A 43 -7.69 -5.62 -0.75
N ALA A 44 -8.92 -5.27 -1.16
CA ALA A 44 -9.42 -5.56 -2.49
C ALA A 44 -8.61 -4.89 -3.60
N ILE A 45 -8.26 -3.61 -3.41
CA ILE A 45 -7.46 -2.87 -4.40
C ILE A 45 -6.03 -3.41 -4.44
N ASP A 46 -5.43 -3.71 -3.29
CA ASP A 46 -4.10 -4.31 -3.24
C ASP A 46 -4.09 -5.66 -3.98
N ALA A 47 -5.07 -6.54 -3.73
CA ALA A 47 -5.19 -7.82 -4.43
C ALA A 47 -5.33 -7.66 -5.94
N GLU A 48 -6.16 -6.71 -6.40
CA GLU A 48 -6.34 -6.43 -7.83
C GLU A 48 -5.07 -5.89 -8.49
N LEU A 49 -4.37 -4.96 -7.82
CA LEU A 49 -3.11 -4.40 -8.32
C LEU A 49 -2.00 -5.45 -8.36
N MET A 50 -1.93 -6.29 -7.32
CA MET A 50 -1.00 -7.41 -7.22
C MET A 50 -1.25 -8.45 -8.31
N GLY A 51 -2.51 -8.79 -8.60
CA GLY A 51 -2.86 -9.72 -9.67
C GLY A 51 -2.56 -9.23 -11.09
N ARG A 52 -2.29 -7.92 -11.24
CA ARG A 52 -1.90 -7.30 -12.52
C ARG A 52 -0.41 -7.03 -12.64
N ALA A 53 0.34 -7.17 -11.54
CA ALA A 53 1.77 -6.91 -11.48
C ALA A 53 2.57 -8.21 -11.62
N ASP A 54 3.79 -8.11 -12.14
CA ASP A 54 4.78 -9.18 -12.04
C ASP A 54 5.43 -9.12 -10.65
N LEU A 55 5.01 -10.03 -9.76
CA LEU A 55 5.41 -10.04 -8.36
C LEU A 55 6.45 -11.11 -8.08
N PRO A 56 7.55 -10.77 -7.40
CA PRO A 56 8.52 -11.77 -6.96
C PRO A 56 7.97 -12.58 -5.78
N MET A 57 8.50 -13.79 -5.59
CA MET A 57 8.27 -14.57 -4.37
C MET A 57 8.77 -13.84 -3.13
N ASP A 58 9.95 -13.22 -3.23
CA ASP A 58 10.60 -12.47 -2.16
C ASP A 58 11.19 -11.14 -2.68
N GLY A 59 11.03 -10.08 -1.88
CA GLY A 59 11.59 -8.77 -2.16
C GLY A 59 10.60 -7.78 -2.76
N TRP A 60 11.14 -6.70 -3.32
CA TRP A 60 10.35 -5.59 -3.85
C TRP A 60 9.84 -5.87 -5.26
N SER A 61 8.56 -5.63 -5.50
CA SER A 61 8.00 -5.59 -6.84
C SER A 61 8.64 -4.46 -7.66
N SER A 62 8.77 -4.68 -8.98
CA SER A 62 9.12 -3.61 -9.91
C SER A 62 7.87 -2.78 -10.28
N GLY A 63 8.04 -1.69 -11.02
CA GLY A 63 6.92 -0.91 -11.53
C GLY A 63 7.33 0.44 -12.12
N ARG A 64 6.37 1.16 -12.69
CA ARG A 64 6.57 2.52 -13.23
C ARG A 64 6.55 3.56 -12.13
N GLN A 65 7.02 4.77 -12.44
CA GLN A 65 6.95 5.89 -11.50
C GLN A 65 5.50 6.16 -11.09
N GLY A 66 5.26 6.29 -9.78
CA GLY A 66 3.92 6.54 -9.22
C GLY A 66 3.09 5.28 -8.96
N GLU A 67 3.48 4.13 -9.52
CA GLU A 67 2.88 2.85 -9.15
C GLU A 67 3.35 2.41 -7.75
N PRO A 68 2.52 1.68 -6.99
CA PRO A 68 2.93 1.11 -5.72
C PRO A 68 4.15 0.18 -5.89
N ARG A 69 4.91 0.02 -4.80
CA ARG A 69 5.87 -1.08 -4.68
C ARG A 69 5.45 -1.95 -3.51
N PHE A 70 5.22 -3.22 -3.80
CA PHE A 70 4.90 -4.23 -2.79
C PHE A 70 6.20 -4.90 -2.36
N PHE A 71 6.38 -5.09 -1.06
CA PHE A 71 7.42 -5.98 -0.53
C PHE A 71 6.79 -7.31 -0.21
N MET A 72 7.28 -8.35 -0.86
CA MET A 72 6.80 -9.73 -0.76
C MET A 72 7.76 -10.55 0.10
N ARG A 73 7.22 -11.51 0.85
CA ARG A 73 7.96 -12.61 1.47
C ARG A 73 7.15 -13.87 1.36
N ASP A 74 7.74 -14.94 0.82
CA ASP A 74 7.07 -16.22 0.59
C ASP A 74 5.74 -16.07 -0.19
N GLY A 75 5.70 -15.15 -1.16
CA GLY A 75 4.50 -14.84 -1.95
C GLY A 75 3.42 -14.03 -1.21
N VAL A 76 3.68 -13.59 0.02
CA VAL A 76 2.76 -12.78 0.84
C VAL A 76 3.19 -11.32 0.86
N LYS A 77 2.23 -10.40 0.71
CA LYS A 77 2.46 -8.96 0.87
C LYS A 77 2.80 -8.65 2.34
N ILE A 78 4.00 -8.16 2.58
CA ILE A 78 4.47 -7.72 3.89
C ILE A 78 4.41 -6.21 4.04
N ALA A 79 4.68 -5.47 2.96
CA ALA A 79 4.62 -4.01 2.98
C ALA A 79 4.19 -3.45 1.62
N VAL A 80 3.76 -2.20 1.62
CA VAL A 80 3.50 -1.44 0.41
C VAL A 80 3.94 0.00 0.59
N VAL A 81 4.59 0.55 -0.43
CA VAL A 81 4.82 2.00 -0.54
C VAL A 81 3.99 2.53 -1.70
N ILE A 82 3.21 3.57 -1.45
CA ILE A 82 2.29 4.15 -2.43
C ILE A 82 2.40 5.67 -2.44
N ARG A 83 2.52 6.24 -3.63
CA ARG A 83 2.61 7.69 -3.79
C ARG A 83 1.24 8.33 -3.61
N SER A 84 1.16 9.36 -2.78
CA SER A 84 -0.03 10.20 -2.68
C SER A 84 -0.08 11.16 -3.85
N GLU A 85 -1.16 11.07 -4.63
CA GLU A 85 -1.47 12.05 -5.69
C GLU A 85 -2.56 13.04 -5.25
N THR A 86 -3.00 12.96 -3.99
CA THR A 86 -4.05 13.81 -3.45
C THR A 86 -3.53 15.23 -3.28
N HIS A 87 -4.33 16.23 -3.68
CA HIS A 87 -4.00 17.63 -3.50
C HIS A 87 -3.87 17.94 -1.99
N GLY A 88 -2.74 18.52 -1.57
CA GLY A 88 -2.46 18.84 -0.17
C GLY A 88 -0.97 18.81 0.15
N ALA A 89 -0.63 18.98 1.44
CA ALA A 89 0.75 19.02 1.93
C ALA A 89 1.53 17.72 1.68
N THR A 90 0.82 16.59 1.54
CA THR A 90 1.38 15.26 1.30
C THR A 90 1.47 14.88 -0.17
N LYS A 91 1.09 15.78 -1.10
CA LYS A 91 1.17 15.50 -2.54
C LYS A 91 2.59 15.11 -2.94
N GLY A 92 2.71 13.99 -3.63
CA GLY A 92 3.96 13.43 -4.10
C GLY A 92 4.80 12.71 -3.04
N ALA A 93 4.36 12.68 -1.79
CA ALA A 93 4.97 11.86 -0.74
C ALA A 93 4.50 10.40 -0.82
N TYR A 94 5.31 9.49 -0.31
CA TYR A 94 4.99 8.07 -0.19
C TYR A 94 4.38 7.78 1.17
N HIS A 95 3.22 7.12 1.15
CA HIS A 95 2.68 6.43 2.30
C HIS A 95 3.32 5.06 2.39
N ILE A 96 3.62 4.65 3.61
CA ILE A 96 4.28 3.40 3.90
C ILE A 96 3.37 2.59 4.83
N GLU A 97 3.08 1.36 4.43
CA GLU A 97 2.34 0.39 5.23
C GLU A 97 3.18 -0.87 5.39
N VAL A 98 3.35 -1.35 6.63
CA VAL A 98 4.14 -2.54 6.96
C VAL A 98 3.31 -3.43 7.88
N LEU A 99 2.97 -4.64 7.43
CA LEU A 99 2.09 -5.59 8.14
C LEU A 99 0.75 -4.97 8.54
N GLY A 100 0.17 -4.16 7.65
CA GLY A 100 -1.11 -3.48 7.88
C GLY A 100 -1.02 -2.18 8.68
N GLU A 101 0.13 -1.86 9.28
CA GLU A 101 0.34 -0.63 10.04
C GLU A 101 0.94 0.48 9.17
N VAL A 102 0.37 1.67 9.25
CA VAL A 102 0.85 2.84 8.52
C VAL A 102 1.97 3.54 9.30
N LEU A 103 3.14 3.71 8.70
CA LEU A 103 4.22 4.49 9.32
C LEU A 103 3.89 5.98 9.28
N ARG A 104 4.45 6.77 10.21
CA ARG A 104 4.26 8.23 10.25
C ARG A 104 5.06 8.97 9.19
N ASP A 105 6.23 8.45 8.84
CA ASP A 105 7.11 9.06 7.84
C ASP A 105 6.44 9.13 6.46
N ARG A 106 6.72 10.22 5.75
CA ARG A 106 6.17 10.53 4.42
C ARG A 106 7.28 11.01 3.48
N PRO A 107 8.25 10.15 3.12
CA PRO A 107 9.35 10.54 2.26
C PRO A 107 8.84 10.88 0.85
N ARG A 108 9.58 11.73 0.12
CA ARG A 108 9.25 12.09 -1.28
C ARG A 108 9.98 11.24 -2.32
N ASN A 109 10.88 10.37 -1.86
CA ASN A 109 11.64 9.46 -2.70
C ASN A 109 11.22 8.01 -2.38
N VAL A 110 11.04 7.19 -3.42
CA VAL A 110 10.60 5.79 -3.29
C VAL A 110 11.65 4.91 -2.63
N ASP A 111 12.93 5.12 -2.89
CA ASP A 111 14.03 4.33 -2.32
C ASP A 111 14.14 4.61 -0.81
N VAL A 112 14.02 5.88 -0.41
CA VAL A 112 13.92 6.25 1.02
C VAL A 112 12.70 5.59 1.68
N ALA A 113 11.57 5.48 0.97
CA ALA A 113 10.40 4.79 1.49
C ALA A 113 10.65 3.29 1.69
N ARG A 114 11.41 2.66 0.79
CA ARG A 114 11.81 1.24 0.87
C ARG A 114 12.78 1.02 2.03
N ASP A 115 13.78 1.88 2.19
CA ASP A 115 14.73 1.84 3.31
C ASP A 115 14.00 1.93 4.66
N LEU A 116 12.99 2.79 4.77
CA LEU A 116 12.15 2.92 5.97
C LEU A 116 11.33 1.66 6.26
N VAL A 117 10.84 0.96 5.23
CA VAL A 117 10.19 -0.35 5.40
C VAL A 117 11.18 -1.38 5.94
N GLU A 118 12.37 -1.45 5.36
CA GLU A 118 13.40 -2.41 5.79
C GLU A 118 13.83 -2.14 7.23
N ALA A 119 14.02 -0.87 7.60
CA ALA A 119 14.30 -0.46 8.97
C ALA A 119 13.14 -0.78 9.94
N ALA A 120 11.88 -0.66 9.51
CA ALA A 120 10.72 -1.05 10.32
C ALA A 120 10.67 -2.57 10.53
N LEU A 121 10.91 -3.36 9.48
CA LEU A 121 10.94 -4.83 9.55
C LEU A 121 12.10 -5.33 10.43
N ALA A 122 13.29 -4.73 10.32
CA ALA A 122 14.44 -5.08 11.14
C ALA A 122 14.17 -4.85 12.64
N ARG A 123 13.58 -3.69 12.99
CA ARG A 123 13.19 -3.37 14.38
C ARG A 123 12.20 -4.37 14.97
N ARG A 124 11.28 -4.91 14.15
CA ARG A 124 10.29 -5.90 14.59
C ARG A 124 10.90 -7.30 14.78
N LYS A 125 11.87 -7.69 13.94
CA LYS A 125 12.61 -8.94 14.13
C LYS A 125 13.38 -8.97 15.45
N ILE A 126 13.97 -7.83 15.84
CA ILE A 126 14.70 -7.69 17.11
C ILE A 126 13.77 -7.91 18.34
N GLY A 127 12.46 -7.75 18.18
CA GLY A 127 11.48 -7.97 19.26
C GLY A 127 10.86 -9.37 19.32
N GLN A 128 11.16 -10.27 18.38
CA GLN A 128 10.67 -11.67 18.41
C GLN A 128 11.72 -12.67 18.91
N ASP A 129 12.97 -12.24 19.05
CA ASP A 129 14.10 -13.05 19.57
C ASP A 129 14.53 -12.65 21.00
N ALA A 130 13.70 -11.87 21.72
CA ALA A 130 13.97 -11.37 23.08
C ALA A 130 13.00 -11.92 24.13
#